data_AF-A0A847HGT1-F1
#
_entry.id   AF-A0A847HGT1-F1
#
_cell.length_a   1.000
_cell.length_b   1.000
_cell.length_c   1.000
_cell.angle_alpha   90.00
_cell.angle_beta   90.00
_cell.angle_gamma   90.00
#
_symmetry.space_group_name_H-M   'P 1'
#
loop_
_entity.id
_entity.type
_entity.pdbx_description
1 polymer ?
#
loop_
_entity_poly.entity_id
_entity_poly.type
_entity_poly.pdbx_seq_one_letter_code
_entity_poly.pdbx_strand_id
1 'polypeptide(L)'
;MNRTAPGVSLRLVKRPSKGFWAILENRRVASGYFVEYKNPPDAVGLIQGTVAAILAASDIAEKAAAVQVAEIRGVCPTHMTLIAVYGDTSAVEAALQAVQNQLCDTVFSDFA
;
A
#
# COMPACT_ATOMS: atom_id res chain seq x y z
N MET A 1 -7.57 0.63 -28.06
CA MET A 1 -6.75 1.46 -27.13
C MET A 1 -6.57 0.67 -25.84
N ASN A 2 -5.51 -0.14 -25.76
CA ASN A 2 -5.21 -0.96 -24.58
C ASN A 2 -4.69 -0.07 -23.46
N ARG A 3 -5.50 0.15 -22.42
CA ARG A 3 -5.04 0.73 -21.16
C ARG A 3 -4.40 -0.40 -20.35
N THR A 4 -3.07 -0.46 -20.37
CA THR A 4 -2.26 -1.31 -19.48
C THR A 4 -2.50 -0.85 -18.04
N ALA A 5 -3.30 -1.58 -17.27
CA ALA A 5 -3.38 -1.33 -15.83
C ALA A 5 -2.03 -1.71 -15.20
N PRO A 6 -1.43 -0.84 -14.37
CA PRO A 6 -0.16 -1.18 -13.74
C PRO A 6 -0.41 -2.16 -12.59
N GLY A 7 0.16 -3.35 -12.70
CA GLY A 7 0.06 -4.38 -11.67
C GLY A 7 0.72 -3.93 -10.36
N VAL A 8 -0.01 -4.06 -9.26
CA VAL A 8 0.48 -3.83 -7.89
C VAL A 8 0.65 -5.14 -7.13
N SER A 9 1.60 -5.19 -6.21
CA SER A 9 1.79 -6.30 -5.26
C SER A 9 1.34 -5.89 -3.88
N LEU A 10 0.51 -6.71 -3.24
CA LEU A 10 -0.08 -6.44 -1.93
C LEU A 10 0.45 -7.42 -0.87
N ARG A 11 0.73 -6.92 0.34
CA ARG A 11 1.01 -7.74 1.53
C ARG A 11 0.27 -7.18 2.74
N LEU A 12 -0.39 -8.04 3.51
CA LEU A 12 -1.01 -7.69 4.78
C LEU A 12 -0.14 -8.19 5.94
N VAL A 13 0.17 -7.32 6.89
CA VAL A 13 0.85 -7.65 8.14
C VAL A 13 -0.09 -7.33 9.30
N LYS A 14 -0.55 -8.39 9.99
CA LYS A 14 -1.38 -8.27 11.20
C LYS A 14 -0.50 -8.29 12.43
N ARG A 15 -0.82 -7.45 13.41
CA ARG A 15 -0.12 -7.32 14.70
C ARG A 15 1.40 -7.25 14.52
N PRO A 16 1.93 -6.22 13.82
CA PRO A 16 3.33 -6.20 13.44
C PRO A 16 4.25 -6.18 14.67
N SER A 17 5.38 -6.88 14.58
CA SER A 17 6.36 -6.95 15.65
C SER A 17 7.11 -5.62 15.82
N LYS A 18 7.77 -5.44 16.97
CA LYS A 18 8.58 -4.24 17.23
C LYS A 18 9.66 -3.99 16.17
N GLY A 19 10.27 -5.07 15.66
CA GLY A 19 11.29 -4.98 14.61
C GLY A 19 10.74 -4.50 13.28
N PHE A 20 9.49 -4.86 12.95
CA PHE A 20 8.81 -4.36 11.75
C PHE A 20 8.61 -2.85 11.84
N TRP A 21 8.06 -2.36 12.95
CA TRP A 21 7.84 -0.93 13.17
C TRP A 21 9.13 -0.12 13.12
N ALA A 22 10.20 -0.61 13.76
CA ALA A 22 11.50 0.05 13.72
C ALA A 22 12.03 0.21 12.29
N ILE A 23 11.83 -0.78 11.42
CA ILE A 23 12.26 -0.70 10.02
C ILE A 23 11.34 0.21 9.20
N LEU A 24 10.01 0.08 9.39
CA LEU A 24 9.02 0.81 8.63
C LEU A 24 9.10 2.32 8.90
N GLU A 25 9.11 2.71 10.17
CA GLU A 25 9.13 4.13 10.56
C GLU A 25 10.43 4.81 10.16
N ASN A 26 11.57 4.12 10.22
CA ASN A 26 12.85 4.65 9.73
C ASN A 26 12.88 4.86 8.21
N ARG A 27 11.95 4.26 7.47
CA ARG A 27 11.83 4.38 6.01
C ARG A 27 10.64 5.24 5.58
N ARG A 28 9.71 5.54 6.48
CA ARG A 28 8.52 6.34 6.17
C ARG A 28 8.94 7.76 5.78
N VAL A 29 8.38 8.24 4.68
CA VAL A 29 8.57 9.63 4.25
C VAL A 29 7.72 10.53 5.14
N ALA A 30 8.35 11.52 5.76
CA ALA A 30 7.64 12.54 6.52
C ALA A 30 6.74 13.35 5.57
N SER A 31 5.48 13.52 5.97
CA SER A 31 4.44 14.22 5.22
C SER A 31 3.58 15.00 6.20
N GLY A 32 3.09 16.18 5.80
CA GLY A 32 2.18 17.00 6.60
C GLY A 32 0.75 16.46 6.68
N TYR A 33 0.41 15.44 5.88
CA TYR A 33 -0.93 14.84 5.82
C TYR A 33 -1.06 13.56 6.67
N PHE A 34 0.07 12.99 7.11
CA PHE A 34 0.06 11.81 7.96
C PHE A 34 -0.03 12.23 9.44
N VAL A 35 -1.12 11.86 10.09
CA VAL A 35 -1.33 12.09 11.52
C VAL A 35 -0.69 10.94 12.30
N GLU A 36 0.28 11.27 13.15
CA GLU A 36 0.93 10.26 13.99
C GLU A 36 -0.08 9.58 14.92
N TYR A 37 0.02 8.25 14.97
CA TYR A 37 -0.81 7.46 15.86
C TYR A 37 -0.29 7.56 17.30
N LYS A 38 -1.21 7.70 18.26
CA LYS A 38 -0.87 7.63 19.71
C LYS A 38 -0.33 6.27 20.12
N ASN A 39 -0.86 5.20 19.52
CA ASN A 39 -0.44 3.82 19.68
C ASN A 39 -0.25 3.18 18.29
N PRO A 40 0.70 2.26 18.10
CA PRO A 40 0.87 1.57 16.82
C PRO A 40 -0.45 0.92 16.37
N PRO A 41 -0.85 1.07 15.10
CA PRO A 41 -2.07 0.47 14.59
C PRO A 41 -1.96 -1.06 14.53
N ASP A 42 -3.10 -1.74 14.53
CA ASP A 42 -3.18 -3.20 14.62
C ASP A 42 -2.68 -3.92 13.37
N ALA A 43 -2.72 -3.25 12.21
CA ALA A 43 -2.29 -3.83 10.94
C ALA A 43 -1.62 -2.80 10.03
N VAL A 44 -0.81 -3.33 9.10
CA VAL A 44 -0.21 -2.57 8.01
C VAL A 44 -0.39 -3.32 6.70
N GLY A 45 -0.90 -2.64 5.69
CA GLY A 45 -0.89 -3.08 4.30
C GLY A 45 0.32 -2.50 3.58
N LEU A 46 1.04 -3.31 2.82
CA LEU A 46 2.15 -2.85 1.97
C LEU A 46 1.74 -3.01 0.51
N ILE A 47 1.88 -1.94 -0.26
CA ILE A 47 1.51 -1.90 -1.68
C ILE A 47 2.72 -1.43 -2.47
N GLN A 48 3.19 -2.28 -3.39
CA GLN A 48 4.34 -2.00 -4.25
C GLN A 48 3.93 -2.00 -5.72
N GLY A 49 4.44 -1.06 -6.51
CA GLY A 49 4.09 -0.91 -7.92
C GLY A 49 4.83 0.24 -8.58
N THR A 50 4.42 0.63 -9.79
CA THR A 50 4.95 1.84 -10.43
C THR A 50 4.47 3.09 -9.69
N VAL A 51 5.18 4.21 -9.83
CA VAL A 51 4.79 5.49 -9.19
C VAL A 51 3.30 5.82 -9.45
N ALA A 52 2.86 5.73 -10.70
CA ALA A 52 1.46 6.00 -11.06
C ALA A 52 0.47 5.02 -10.42
N ALA A 53 0.83 3.72 -10.35
CA ALA A 53 0.01 2.70 -9.71
C ALA A 53 -0.15 2.94 -8.21
N ILE A 54 0.94 3.35 -7.56
CA ILE A 54 0.97 3.60 -6.12
C ILE A 54 0.14 4.83 -5.75
N LEU A 55 0.20 5.90 -6.54
CA LEU A 55 -0.65 7.07 -6.33
C LEU A 55 -2.13 6.71 -6.46
N ALA A 56 -2.51 5.91 -7.48
CA ALA A 56 -3.87 5.40 -7.61
C ALA A 56 -4.28 4.50 -6.44
N ALA A 57 -3.39 3.58 -6.03
CA ALA A 57 -3.64 2.68 -4.91
C ALA A 57 -3.83 3.44 -3.58
N SER A 58 -3.07 4.51 -3.36
CA SER A 58 -3.21 5.38 -2.19
C SER A 58 -4.60 6.00 -2.10
N ASP A 59 -5.08 6.60 -3.20
CA ASP A 59 -6.40 7.23 -3.26
C ASP A 59 -7.53 6.22 -3.08
N ILE A 60 -7.42 5.04 -3.69
CA ILE A 60 -8.39 3.94 -3.54
C ILE A 60 -8.43 3.44 -2.09
N ALA A 61 -7.26 3.24 -1.46
CA ALA A 61 -7.17 2.75 -0.10
C ALA A 61 -7.80 3.73 0.92
N GLU A 62 -7.45 5.02 0.86
CA GLU A 62 -7.98 6.02 1.80
C GLU A 62 -9.47 6.28 1.62
N LYS A 63 -10.00 6.19 0.39
CA LYS A 63 -11.45 6.32 0.14
C LYS A 63 -12.26 5.12 0.59
N ALA A 64 -11.67 3.93 0.60
CA ALA A 64 -12.37 2.69 0.87
C ALA A 64 -12.59 2.43 2.37
N ALA A 65 -11.68 2.91 3.24
CA ALA A 65 -11.72 2.63 4.67
C ALA A 65 -11.03 3.71 5.50
N ALA A 66 -11.25 3.70 6.82
CA ALA A 66 -10.56 4.56 7.77
C ALA A 66 -9.10 4.11 7.97
N VAL A 67 -8.25 4.44 6.99
CA VAL A 67 -6.81 4.16 6.99
C VAL A 67 -6.02 5.43 6.69
N GLN A 68 -4.74 5.44 7.05
CA GLN A 68 -3.80 6.46 6.61
C GLN A 68 -2.75 5.82 5.72
N VAL A 69 -2.30 6.53 4.68
CA VAL A 69 -1.27 6.02 3.78
C VAL A 69 0.01 6.84 3.89
N ALA A 70 1.17 6.18 3.87
CA ALA A 70 2.45 6.85 3.80
C ALA A 70 3.38 6.18 2.79
N GLU A 71 4.14 6.99 2.06
CA GLU A 71 5.21 6.50 1.22
C GLU A 71 6.36 5.94 2.06
N ILE A 72 6.90 4.80 1.62
CA ILE A 72 8.04 4.14 2.25
C ILE A 72 9.21 4.21 1.29
N ARG A 73 10.28 4.88 1.71
CA ARG A 73 11.55 4.93 0.96
C ARG A 73 12.18 3.54 0.91
N GLY A 74 12.13 2.94 -0.27
CA GLY A 74 12.88 1.75 -0.63
C GLY A 74 14.12 2.09 -1.45
N VAL A 75 15.03 1.12 -1.58
CA VAL A 75 16.12 1.13 -2.58
C VAL A 75 15.63 0.42 -3.85
N CYS A 76 14.37 0.66 -4.23
CA CYS A 76 13.73 -0.12 -5.28
C CYS A 76 14.37 0.18 -6.65
N PRO A 77 14.35 -0.79 -7.60
CA PRO A 77 14.80 -0.55 -8.96
C PRO A 77 14.04 0.63 -9.57
N THR A 78 14.67 1.28 -10.55
CA THR A 78 14.14 2.43 -11.27
C THR A 78 12.65 2.25 -11.61
N HIS A 79 11.82 3.21 -11.17
CA HIS A 79 10.36 3.30 -11.37
C HIS A 79 9.43 2.47 -10.45
N MET A 80 9.93 1.75 -9.44
CA MET A 80 9.06 1.10 -8.42
C MET A 80 9.03 1.87 -7.09
N THR A 81 7.84 2.00 -6.51
CA THR A 81 7.59 2.65 -5.21
C THR A 81 6.80 1.72 -4.29
N LEU A 82 6.90 1.97 -2.97
CA LEU A 82 6.19 1.27 -1.92
C LEU A 82 5.42 2.28 -1.05
N ILE A 83 4.16 1.99 -0.75
CA ILE A 83 3.40 2.67 0.30
C ILE A 83 3.02 1.67 1.40
N ALA A 84 2.81 2.21 2.59
CA ALA A 84 2.21 1.51 3.72
C ALA A 84 0.84 2.13 4.05
N VAL A 85 -0.13 1.26 4.29
CA VAL A 85 -1.51 1.57 4.66
C VAL A 85 -1.69 1.17 6.13
N TYR A 86 -1.95 2.13 7.00
CA TYR A 86 -1.98 1.99 8.44
C TYR A 86 -3.43 2.02 8.93
N GLY A 87 -3.81 1.11 9.83
CA GLY A 87 -5.11 1.14 10.47
C GLY A 87 -5.44 -0.12 11.25
N ASP A 88 -6.70 -0.24 11.66
CA ASP A 88 -7.22 -1.46 12.27
C ASP A 88 -7.23 -2.61 11.27
N THR A 89 -7.19 -3.86 11.75
CA THR A 89 -7.09 -5.04 10.87
C THR A 89 -8.18 -5.07 9.81
N SER A 90 -9.44 -4.81 10.19
CA SER A 90 -10.58 -4.81 9.26
C SER A 90 -10.53 -3.65 8.26
N ALA A 91 -10.08 -2.47 8.69
CA ALA A 91 -9.95 -1.31 7.81
C ALA A 91 -8.85 -1.52 6.75
N VAL A 92 -7.71 -2.07 7.17
CA VAL A 92 -6.60 -2.38 6.24
C VAL A 92 -7.00 -3.49 5.27
N GLU A 93 -7.71 -4.53 5.72
CA GLU A 93 -8.24 -5.57 4.83
C GLU A 93 -9.19 -4.99 3.77
N ALA A 94 -10.15 -4.15 4.19
CA ALA A 94 -11.09 -3.50 3.28
C ALA A 94 -10.36 -2.60 2.26
N ALA A 95 -9.37 -1.83 2.70
CA ALA A 95 -8.56 -0.98 1.83
C ALA A 95 -7.78 -1.81 0.79
N LEU A 96 -7.09 -2.87 1.22
CA LEU A 96 -6.35 -3.76 0.32
C LEU A 96 -7.28 -4.49 -0.66
N GLN A 97 -8.45 -4.92 -0.21
CA GLN A 97 -9.44 -5.56 -1.08
C GLN A 97 -9.96 -4.58 -2.16
N ALA A 98 -10.21 -3.32 -1.80
CA ALA A 98 -10.59 -2.30 -2.78
C ALA A 98 -9.50 -2.05 -3.83
N VAL A 99 -8.23 -1.97 -3.40
CA VAL A 99 -7.09 -1.85 -4.31
C VAL A 99 -6.97 -3.07 -5.22
N GLN A 100 -7.08 -4.28 -4.67
CA GLN A 100 -7.07 -5.53 -5.44
C GLN A 100 -8.16 -5.52 -6.51
N ASN A 101 -9.40 -5.16 -6.15
CA ASN A 101 -10.52 -5.18 -7.09
C ASN A 101 -10.41 -4.17 -8.23
N GLN A 102 -9.63 -3.10 -8.07
CA GLN A 102 -9.54 -2.00 -9.05
C GLN A 102 -8.23 -1.98 -9.84
N LEU A 103 -7.14 -2.44 -9.23
CA LEU A 103 -5.80 -2.40 -9.82
C LEU A 103 -5.24 -3.80 -10.12
N CYS A 104 -5.91 -4.87 -9.69
CA CYS A 104 -5.56 -6.24 -10.06
C CYS A 104 -6.61 -6.88 -10.98
N ASP A 105 -6.65 -6.41 -12.23
CA ASP A 105 -7.18 -7.15 -13.39
C ASP A 105 -6.03 -7.19 -14.43
N THR A 106 -5.66 -8.27 -15.12
CA THR A 106 -5.96 -9.70 -15.12
C THR A 106 -4.72 -10.34 -15.79
N VAL A 107 -4.12 -11.40 -15.23
CA VAL A 107 -3.20 -12.25 -16.00
C VAL A 107 -4.06 -13.03 -17.00
N PHE A 108 -4.39 -12.44 -18.14
CA PHE A 108 -4.88 -13.20 -19.29
C PHE A 108 -3.68 -13.85 -19.98
N SER A 109 -3.64 -15.18 -19.81
CA SER A 109 -3.25 -16.20 -20.77
C SER A 109 -2.11 -15.88 -21.74
N ASP A 110 -1.01 -16.61 -21.56
CA ASP A 110 -0.29 -17.24 -22.67
C ASP A 110 -1.27 -17.55 -23.81
N PHE A 111 -1.07 -16.94 -24.98
CA PHE A 111 -1.23 -17.56 -26.30
C PHE A 111 -0.62 -16.63 -27.36
N ALA A 112 0.71 -16.76 -27.53
CA ALA A 112 1.40 -16.80 -28.83
C ALA A 112 2.86 -17.24 -28.59
#